data_AF-A0A814IAN1-F1
#
_entry.id   AF-A0A814IAN1-F1
#
_cell.length_a   1.000
_cell.length_b   1.000
_cell.length_c   1.000
_cell.angle_alpha   90.00
_cell.angle_beta   90.00
_cell.angle_gamma   90.00
#
_symmetry.space_group_name_H-M   'P 1'
#
loop_
_entity.id
_entity.type
_entity.pdbx_description
1 polymer ?
#
loop_
_entity_poly.entity_id
_entity_poly.type
_entity_poly.pdbx_seq_one_letter_code
_entity_poly.pdbx_strand_id
1 'polypeptide(L)'
;MGLKKLNWHSVIINSMPPRPLLEPLTGGYRRTPVLQVGADIYCDTHLILRALDRLRPDSPALFANSTTQPLCWWWDKATFVPAVGIWASFYGDKLPNEFIDDRKKFAAALDLSKETNEINMPLNIQRINTHLAWLIDILADGRSFIQEEPSAIDITAYHTLWFIKHNCKDKAQNL
;
A
#
# COMPACT_ATOMS: atom_id res chain seq x y z
N MET A 1 12.31 5.71 1.19
CA MET A 1 13.38 6.57 0.64
C MET A 1 13.36 7.97 1.23
N GLY A 2 12.33 8.79 0.96
CA GLY A 2 12.27 10.20 1.43
C GLY A 2 12.46 10.40 2.94
N LEU A 3 11.73 9.65 3.77
CA LEU A 3 11.89 9.69 5.24
C LEU A 3 13.32 9.34 5.71
N LYS A 4 14.01 8.47 4.97
CA LYS A 4 15.38 8.04 5.25
C LYS A 4 16.45 8.92 4.58
N LYS A 5 16.04 9.93 3.79
CA LYS A 5 16.94 10.81 3.02
C LYS A 5 18.00 10.04 2.22
N LEU A 6 17.63 8.86 1.71
CA LEU A 6 18.51 8.03 0.90
C LEU A 6 18.53 8.53 -0.54
N ASN A 7 19.71 8.59 -1.16
CA ASN A 7 19.83 8.72 -2.61
C ASN A 7 19.44 7.39 -3.25
N TRP A 8 18.69 7.45 -4.34
CA TRP A 8 18.16 6.26 -5.01
C TRP A 8 18.05 6.49 -6.52
N HIS A 9 18.06 5.39 -7.26
CA HIS A 9 17.78 5.39 -8.70
C HIS A 9 16.41 4.75 -8.94
N SER A 10 15.63 5.37 -9.83
CA SER A 10 14.33 4.84 -10.25
C SER A 10 14.50 3.95 -11.48
N VAL A 11 14.03 2.71 -11.40
CA VAL A 11 13.91 1.82 -12.56
C VAL A 11 12.43 1.63 -12.85
N ILE A 12 11.97 2.21 -13.95
CA ILE A 12 10.58 2.06 -14.39
C ILE A 12 10.41 0.69 -15.03
N ILE A 13 9.38 -0.03 -14.58
CA ILE A 13 9.04 -1.38 -15.01
C ILE A 13 7.59 -1.40 -15.50
N ASN A 14 7.27 -2.31 -16.42
CA ASN A 14 5.89 -2.51 -16.89
C ASN A 14 4.94 -2.73 -15.71
N SER A 15 3.74 -2.16 -15.73
CA SER A 15 2.76 -2.32 -14.64
C SER A 15 2.19 -3.75 -14.54
N MET A 16 2.26 -4.52 -15.62
CA MET A 16 1.77 -5.90 -15.74
C MET A 16 2.87 -6.84 -16.24
N PRO A 17 2.86 -8.13 -15.85
CA PRO A 17 3.70 -9.15 -16.48
C PRO A 17 3.43 -9.28 -17.99
N PRO A 18 4.40 -9.73 -18.80
CA PRO A 18 5.75 -10.18 -18.40
C PRO A 18 6.71 -9.01 -18.10
N ARG A 19 7.68 -9.26 -17.21
CA ARG A 19 8.74 -8.30 -16.83
C ARG A 19 10.12 -8.93 -17.02
N PRO A 20 10.58 -9.11 -18.27
CA PRO A 20 11.76 -9.93 -18.59
C PRO A 20 13.08 -9.43 -17.99
N LEU A 21 13.18 -8.14 -17.64
CA LEU A 21 14.37 -7.58 -16.99
C LEU A 21 14.32 -7.66 -15.46
N LEU A 22 13.13 -7.81 -14.86
CA LEU A 22 12.95 -7.89 -13.42
C LEU A 22 12.90 -9.35 -12.95
N GLU A 23 12.20 -10.21 -13.69
CA GLU A 23 11.99 -11.62 -13.33
C GLU A 23 13.29 -12.38 -13.05
N PRO A 24 14.39 -12.21 -13.83
CA PRO A 24 15.66 -12.87 -13.52
C PRO A 24 16.29 -12.40 -12.20
N LEU A 25 16.06 -11.15 -11.80
CA LEU A 25 16.58 -10.60 -10.54
C LEU A 25 15.76 -11.11 -9.35
N THR A 26 14.45 -11.23 -9.51
CA THR A 26 13.53 -11.57 -8.41
C THR A 26 13.25 -13.05 -8.26
N GLY A 27 13.80 -13.90 -9.14
CA GLY A 27 13.53 -15.34 -9.17
C GLY A 27 12.04 -15.64 -9.44
N GLY A 28 11.36 -14.78 -10.19
CA GLY A 28 9.93 -14.92 -10.47
C GLY A 28 8.99 -14.27 -9.44
N TYR A 29 9.49 -13.60 -8.40
CA TYR A 29 8.61 -12.77 -7.56
C TYR A 29 8.00 -11.62 -8.37
N ARG A 30 6.68 -11.48 -8.26
CA ARG A 30 5.84 -10.74 -9.21
C ARG A 30 5.37 -9.37 -8.73
N ARG A 31 5.33 -9.14 -7.41
CA ARG A 31 4.78 -7.90 -6.86
C ARG A 31 5.81 -6.78 -6.97
N THR A 32 5.31 -5.56 -6.90
CA THR A 32 6.09 -4.35 -6.78
C THR A 32 5.67 -3.57 -5.54
N PRO A 33 6.56 -2.78 -4.91
CA PRO A 33 7.93 -2.49 -5.33
C PRO A 33 8.95 -3.62 -5.03
N VAL A 34 10.14 -3.50 -5.62
CA VAL A 34 11.35 -4.29 -5.33
C VAL A 34 12.50 -3.30 -5.10
N LEU A 35 13.36 -3.58 -4.12
CA LEU A 35 14.60 -2.82 -3.90
C LEU A 35 15.80 -3.68 -4.31
N GLN A 36 16.71 -3.11 -5.08
CA GLN A 36 18.00 -3.70 -5.41
C GLN A 36 19.13 -2.90 -4.77
N VAL A 37 20.08 -3.61 -4.14
CA VAL A 37 21.35 -3.06 -3.64
C VAL A 37 22.47 -3.98 -4.11
N GLY A 38 23.19 -3.57 -5.17
CA GLY A 38 24.15 -4.47 -5.81
C GLY A 38 23.46 -5.74 -6.31
N ALA A 39 23.84 -6.90 -5.75
CA ALA A 39 23.26 -8.20 -6.06
C ALA A 39 22.14 -8.64 -5.07
N ASP A 40 21.87 -7.85 -4.02
CA ASP A 40 20.82 -8.15 -3.05
C ASP A 40 19.47 -7.60 -3.53
N ILE A 41 18.47 -8.48 -3.63
CA ILE A 41 17.12 -8.17 -4.13
C ILE A 41 16.10 -8.36 -3.01
N TYR A 42 15.56 -7.25 -2.52
CA TYR A 42 14.56 -7.23 -1.45
C TYR A 42 13.16 -7.12 -2.05
N CYS A 43 12.38 -8.17 -1.87
CA CYS A 43 10.99 -8.28 -2.29
C CYS A 43 10.08 -8.05 -1.08
N ASP A 44 8.94 -7.38 -1.26
CA ASP A 44 7.98 -6.97 -0.22
C ASP A 44 8.36 -5.69 0.54
N THR A 45 7.39 -4.78 0.67
CA THR A 45 7.61 -3.47 1.28
C THR A 45 8.08 -3.57 2.74
N HIS A 46 7.59 -4.52 3.54
CA HIS A 46 8.05 -4.65 4.93
C HIS A 46 9.52 -5.06 5.00
N LEU A 47 9.98 -5.94 4.11
CA LEU A 47 11.40 -6.30 4.01
C LEU A 47 12.24 -5.14 3.49
N ILE A 48 11.74 -4.42 2.48
CA ILE A 48 12.39 -3.20 1.96
C ILE A 48 12.59 -2.18 3.08
N LEU A 49 11.55 -1.86 3.87
CA LEU A 49 11.65 -0.87 4.95
C LEU A 49 12.72 -1.26 5.99
N ARG A 50 12.86 -2.56 6.31
CA ARG A 50 13.93 -3.05 7.20
C ARG A 50 15.31 -2.95 6.57
N ALA A 51 15.43 -3.20 5.27
CA ALA A 51 16.68 -2.98 4.55
C ALA A 51 17.07 -1.50 4.57
N LEU A 52 16.10 -0.58 4.41
CA LEU A 52 16.36 0.86 4.50
C LEU A 52 16.84 1.29 5.89
N ASP A 53 16.30 0.72 6.98
CA ASP A 53 16.81 0.95 8.34
C ASP A 53 18.29 0.53 8.45
N ARG A 54 18.68 -0.61 7.87
CA ARG A 54 20.08 -1.08 7.87
C ARG A 54 21.01 -0.20 7.04
N LEU A 55 20.52 0.32 5.91
CA LEU A 55 21.29 1.21 5.02
C LEU A 55 21.45 2.62 5.59
N ARG A 56 20.52 3.07 6.47
CA ARG A 56 20.55 4.39 7.11
C ARG A 56 20.26 4.28 8.63
N PRO A 57 21.18 3.70 9.41
CA PRO A 57 20.97 3.44 10.84
C PRO A 57 20.97 4.72 11.70
N ASP A 58 21.48 5.83 11.19
CA ASP A 58 21.55 7.15 11.85
C ASP A 58 20.23 7.95 11.78
N SER A 59 19.17 7.37 11.24
CA SER A 59 17.83 8.00 11.13
C SER A 59 16.80 7.24 11.98
N PRO A 60 15.69 7.88 12.40
CA PRO A 60 14.66 7.22 13.21
C PRO A 60 14.24 5.88 12.63
N ALA A 61 14.33 4.81 13.43
CA ALA A 61 14.08 3.45 12.96
C ALA A 61 12.59 3.23 12.66
N LEU A 62 12.28 2.68 11.48
CA LEU A 62 10.89 2.51 11.04
C LEU A 62 10.13 1.45 11.84
N PHE A 63 10.86 0.58 12.56
CA PHE A 63 10.31 -0.45 13.44
C PHE A 63 10.88 -0.35 14.86
N ALA A 64 11.04 0.88 15.39
CA ALA A 64 11.55 1.10 16.75
C ALA A 64 10.66 0.51 17.85
N ASN A 65 9.33 0.51 17.64
CA ASN A 65 8.36 0.02 18.62
C ASN A 65 7.87 -1.38 18.24
N SER A 66 7.74 -2.27 19.22
CA SER A 66 7.26 -3.65 19.01
C SER A 66 5.84 -3.71 18.43
N THR A 67 5.04 -2.65 18.64
CA THR A 67 3.68 -2.53 18.11
C THR A 67 3.63 -2.08 16.64
N THR A 68 4.72 -1.58 16.06
CA THR A 68 4.70 -1.04 14.69
C THR A 68 4.32 -2.11 13.65
N GLN A 69 4.90 -3.30 13.75
CA GLN A 69 4.61 -4.40 12.83
C GLN A 69 3.15 -4.88 12.91
N PRO A 70 2.58 -5.22 14.09
CA PRO A 70 1.19 -5.63 14.16
C PRO A 70 0.22 -4.52 13.75
N LEU A 71 0.52 -3.24 14.03
CA LEU A 71 -0.30 -2.13 13.57
C LEU A 71 -0.29 -2.00 12.03
N CYS A 72 0.88 -2.13 11.39
CA CYS A 72 0.97 -2.13 9.93
C CYS A 72 0.14 -3.26 9.32
N TRP A 73 0.29 -4.46 9.88
CA TRP A 73 -0.44 -5.64 9.42
C TRP A 73 -1.95 -5.48 9.57
N TRP A 74 -2.42 -5.01 10.74
CA TRP A 74 -3.82 -4.71 10.98
C TRP A 74 -4.35 -3.70 9.96
N TRP A 75 -3.67 -2.56 9.81
CA TRP A 75 -4.11 -1.51 8.90
C TRP A 75 -4.23 -1.99 7.46
N ASP A 76 -3.18 -2.64 6.93
CA ASP A 76 -3.17 -3.14 5.55
C ASP A 76 -4.32 -4.12 5.29
N LYS A 77 -4.49 -5.10 6.19
CA LYS A 77 -5.54 -6.11 6.04
C LYS A 77 -6.93 -5.53 6.18
N ALA A 78 -7.09 -4.54 7.05
CA ALA A 78 -8.39 -3.94 7.34
C ALA A 78 -8.81 -2.92 6.28
N THR A 79 -7.87 -2.22 5.64
CA THR A 79 -8.18 -1.04 4.82
C THR A 79 -7.90 -1.21 3.33
N PHE A 80 -6.90 -1.99 2.91
CA PHE A 80 -6.49 -1.99 1.51
C PHE A 80 -7.55 -2.63 0.59
N VAL A 81 -8.15 -3.75 0.99
CA VAL A 81 -9.20 -4.41 0.19
C VAL A 81 -10.47 -3.53 0.09
N PRO A 82 -10.99 -2.96 1.19
CA PRO A 82 -12.09 -2.00 1.09
C PRO A 82 -11.77 -0.78 0.22
N ALA A 83 -10.56 -0.23 0.31
CA ALA A 83 -10.12 0.88 -0.52
C ALA A 83 -10.13 0.54 -2.02
N VAL A 84 -9.61 -0.64 -2.38
CA VAL A 84 -9.67 -1.17 -3.75
C VAL A 84 -11.12 -1.36 -4.20
N GLY A 85 -12.01 -1.85 -3.33
CA GLY A 85 -13.42 -2.01 -3.63
C GLY A 85 -14.13 -0.67 -3.89
N ILE A 86 -13.88 0.35 -3.07
CA ILE A 86 -14.37 1.72 -3.33
C ILE A 86 -13.89 2.22 -4.68
N TRP A 87 -12.60 2.04 -5.01
CA TRP A 87 -12.10 2.43 -6.33
C TRP A 87 -12.76 1.63 -7.47
N ALA A 88 -12.89 0.31 -7.33
CA ALA A 88 -13.47 -0.58 -8.33
C ALA A 88 -14.96 -0.26 -8.59
N SER A 89 -15.69 0.24 -7.59
CA SER A 89 -17.08 0.68 -7.78
C SER A 89 -17.23 1.87 -8.75
N PHE A 90 -16.17 2.65 -8.98
CA PHE A 90 -16.19 3.76 -9.94
C PHE A 90 -15.57 3.41 -11.30
N TYR A 91 -14.58 2.51 -11.31
CA TYR A 91 -13.70 2.29 -12.46
C TYR A 91 -13.56 0.82 -12.90
N GLY A 92 -14.19 -0.13 -12.20
CA GLY A 92 -14.03 -1.57 -12.46
C GLY A 92 -14.43 -1.99 -13.87
N ASP A 93 -15.41 -1.30 -14.47
CA ASP A 93 -15.88 -1.49 -15.85
C ASP A 93 -14.93 -0.92 -16.92
N LYS A 94 -13.94 -0.12 -16.52
CA LYS A 94 -12.94 0.50 -17.42
C LYS A 94 -11.61 -0.24 -17.42
N LEU A 95 -11.50 -1.34 -16.67
CA LEU A 95 -10.26 -2.10 -16.58
C LEU A 95 -10.10 -3.02 -17.80
N PRO A 96 -8.91 -3.05 -18.42
CA PRO A 96 -8.63 -4.02 -19.48
C PRO A 96 -8.80 -5.46 -18.98
N ASN A 97 -9.36 -6.34 -19.80
CA ASN A 97 -9.56 -7.75 -19.44
C ASN A 97 -8.25 -8.44 -19.03
N GLU A 98 -7.15 -8.14 -19.72
CA GLU A 98 -5.81 -8.67 -19.38
C GLU A 98 -5.38 -8.29 -17.95
N PHE A 99 -5.75 -7.09 -17.49
CA PHE A 99 -5.49 -6.65 -16.13
C PHE A 99 -6.30 -7.45 -15.12
N ILE A 100 -7.61 -7.62 -15.39
CA ILE A 100 -8.51 -8.40 -14.53
C ILE A 100 -8.02 -9.86 -14.43
N ASP A 101 -7.64 -10.46 -15.56
CA ASP A 101 -7.22 -11.86 -15.62
C ASP A 101 -5.90 -12.12 -14.88
N ASP A 102 -4.92 -11.22 -14.99
CA ASP A 102 -3.70 -11.31 -14.19
C ASP A 102 -3.99 -11.18 -12.68
N ARG A 103 -4.88 -10.25 -12.29
CA ARG A 103 -5.25 -10.09 -10.88
C ARG A 103 -5.99 -11.31 -10.34
N LYS A 104 -6.88 -11.94 -11.10
CA LYS A 104 -7.54 -13.19 -10.71
C LYS A 104 -6.55 -14.32 -10.46
N LYS A 105 -5.47 -14.43 -11.24
CA LYS A 105 -4.42 -15.46 -11.08
C LYS A 105 -3.61 -15.33 -9.78
N PHE A 106 -3.69 -14.21 -9.07
CA PHE A 106 -2.79 -13.91 -7.96
C PHE A 106 -3.47 -13.40 -6.69
N ALA A 107 -4.54 -12.64 -6.87
CA ALA A 107 -5.40 -12.13 -5.83
C ALA A 107 -6.81 -12.60 -6.13
N ALA A 108 -7.02 -13.92 -6.20
CA ALA A 108 -8.30 -14.52 -6.52
C ALA A 108 -9.46 -14.06 -5.61
N ALA A 109 -9.14 -13.56 -4.41
CA ALA A 109 -10.11 -12.97 -3.47
C ALA A 109 -10.44 -11.48 -3.75
N LEU A 110 -9.74 -10.81 -4.67
CA LEU A 110 -10.04 -9.44 -5.08
C LEU A 110 -10.96 -9.45 -6.31
N ASP A 111 -12.25 -9.23 -6.08
CA ASP A 111 -13.19 -8.91 -7.16
C ASP A 111 -13.04 -7.44 -7.54
N LEU A 112 -12.70 -7.17 -8.80
CA LEU A 112 -12.56 -5.83 -9.36
C LEU A 112 -13.75 -5.41 -10.23
N SER A 113 -14.80 -6.23 -10.30
CA SER A 113 -16.01 -5.90 -11.03
C SER A 113 -16.71 -4.71 -10.40
N LYS A 114 -17.22 -3.81 -11.24
CA LYS A 114 -17.92 -2.62 -10.78
C LYS A 114 -19.22 -2.97 -10.07
N GLU A 115 -20.02 -3.85 -10.65
CA GLU A 115 -21.33 -4.28 -10.14
C GLU A 115 -21.24 -4.77 -8.68
N THR A 116 -20.38 -5.75 -8.40
CA THR A 116 -20.18 -6.26 -7.05
C THR A 116 -19.71 -5.16 -6.09
N ASN A 117 -18.83 -4.28 -6.54
CA ASN A 117 -18.24 -3.26 -5.68
C ASN A 117 -19.14 -2.04 -5.46
N GLU A 118 -20.05 -1.71 -6.37
CA GLU A 118 -21.10 -0.70 -6.16
C GLU A 118 -22.06 -1.16 -5.05
N ILE A 119 -22.47 -2.43 -5.07
CA ILE A 119 -23.31 -3.02 -4.01
C ILE A 119 -22.59 -2.97 -2.64
N ASN A 120 -21.30 -3.29 -2.63
CA ASN A 120 -20.50 -3.32 -1.40
C ASN A 120 -19.95 -1.93 -0.98
N MET A 121 -20.18 -0.88 -1.77
CA MET A 121 -19.60 0.43 -1.52
C MET A 121 -19.95 0.97 -0.11
N PRO A 122 -21.21 0.95 0.36
CA PRO A 122 -21.54 1.46 1.69
C PRO A 122 -20.79 0.74 2.82
N LEU A 123 -20.67 -0.59 2.71
CA LEU A 123 -19.94 -1.41 3.68
C LEU A 123 -18.43 -1.09 3.66
N ASN A 124 -17.85 -0.90 2.48
CA ASN A 124 -16.44 -0.57 2.35
C ASN A 124 -16.13 0.83 2.90
N ILE A 125 -17.01 1.82 2.66
CA ILE A 125 -16.91 3.15 3.26
C ILE A 125 -16.97 3.04 4.79
N GLN A 126 -17.94 2.28 5.33
CA GLN A 126 -18.07 2.09 6.77
C GLN A 126 -16.79 1.51 7.38
N ARG A 127 -16.21 0.47 6.75
CA ARG A 127 -14.94 -0.14 7.20
C ARG A 127 -13.80 0.88 7.23
N ILE A 128 -13.61 1.66 6.16
CA ILE A 128 -12.58 2.70 6.12
C ILE A 128 -12.81 3.75 7.20
N ASN A 129 -14.04 4.25 7.35
CA ASN A 129 -14.39 5.27 8.34
C ASN A 129 -14.16 4.78 9.78
N THR A 130 -14.45 3.52 10.08
CA THR A 130 -14.16 2.95 11.41
C THR A 130 -12.67 3.00 11.74
N HIS A 131 -11.80 2.58 10.81
CA HIS A 131 -10.36 2.58 11.07
C HIS A 131 -9.76 4.00 11.04
N LEU A 132 -10.31 4.89 10.22
CA LEU A 132 -9.93 6.30 10.22
C LEU A 132 -10.31 7.00 11.53
N ALA A 133 -11.47 6.68 12.13
CA ALA A 133 -11.86 7.22 13.42
C ALA A 133 -10.82 6.88 14.51
N TRP A 134 -10.34 5.64 14.56
CA TRP A 134 -9.28 5.26 15.51
C TRP A 134 -7.97 5.99 15.25
N LEU A 135 -7.62 6.23 13.99
CA LEU A 135 -6.44 7.02 13.64
C LEU A 135 -6.58 8.48 14.10
N ILE A 136 -7.77 9.06 13.94
CA ILE A 136 -8.09 10.41 14.42
C ILE A 136 -7.95 10.47 15.94
N ASP A 137 -8.49 9.48 16.66
CA ASP A 137 -8.38 9.41 18.12
C ASP A 137 -6.93 9.32 18.58
N ILE A 138 -6.09 8.52 17.90
CA ILE A 138 -4.65 8.43 18.20
C ILE A 138 -3.95 9.78 18.02
N LEU A 139 -4.34 10.55 17.01
CA LEU A 139 -3.73 11.84 16.66
C LEU A 139 -4.40 13.04 17.37
N ALA A 140 -5.45 12.81 18.16
CA ALA A 140 -6.26 13.86 18.76
C ALA A 140 -5.50 14.72 19.79
N ASP A 141 -4.39 14.21 20.33
CA ASP A 141 -3.52 14.94 21.26
C ASP A 141 -2.53 15.91 20.56
N GLY A 142 -2.60 16.03 19.23
CA GLY A 142 -1.79 16.95 18.44
C GLY A 142 -0.40 16.42 18.08
N ARG A 143 -0.10 15.15 18.34
CA ARG A 143 1.14 14.51 17.86
C ARG A 143 1.24 14.55 16.32
N SER A 144 2.48 14.55 15.82
CA SER A 144 2.74 14.61 14.37
C SER A 144 2.69 13.25 13.66
N PHE A 145 2.92 12.17 14.39
CA PHE A 145 2.99 10.80 13.88
C PHE A 145 2.17 9.87 14.77
N ILE A 146 1.82 8.70 14.26
CA ILE A 146 1.02 7.69 14.98
C ILE A 146 1.78 7.22 16.25
N GLN A 147 3.10 7.12 16.13
CA GLN A 147 4.04 6.90 17.23
C GLN A 147 4.84 8.18 17.50
N GLU A 148 5.78 8.16 18.46
CA GLU A 148 6.56 9.35 18.82
C GLU A 148 7.40 9.90 17.65
N GLU A 149 7.96 8.99 16.84
CA GLU A 149 8.80 9.28 15.68
C GLU A 149 8.16 8.70 14.40
N PRO A 150 8.47 9.23 13.19
CA PRO A 150 7.94 8.71 11.95
C PRO A 150 8.36 7.26 11.76
N SER A 151 7.38 6.40 11.49
CA SER A 151 7.56 4.95 11.52
C SER A 151 6.91 4.27 10.31
N ALA A 152 7.05 2.95 10.22
CA ALA A 152 6.41 2.19 9.15
C ALA A 152 4.88 2.32 9.21
N ILE A 153 4.25 2.47 10.39
CA ILE A 153 2.80 2.57 10.48
C ILE A 153 2.28 3.87 9.85
N ASP A 154 3.03 4.97 9.91
CA ASP A 154 2.67 6.21 9.22
C ASP A 154 2.64 6.05 7.70
N ILE A 155 3.65 5.35 7.14
CA ILE A 155 3.73 5.05 5.71
C ILE A 155 2.59 4.13 5.28
N THR A 156 2.34 3.10 6.08
CA THR A 156 1.30 2.11 5.85
C THR A 156 -0.10 2.75 5.95
N ALA A 157 -0.33 3.63 6.92
CA ALA A 157 -1.59 4.39 6.98
C ALA A 157 -1.76 5.30 5.77
N TYR A 158 -0.70 6.06 5.45
CA TYR A 158 -0.71 7.04 4.37
C TYR A 158 -1.00 6.42 3.00
N HIS A 159 -0.45 5.26 2.67
CA HIS A 159 -0.59 4.71 1.32
C HIS A 159 -2.05 4.39 0.95
N THR A 160 -2.84 3.83 1.87
CA THR A 160 -4.27 3.53 1.62
C THR A 160 -5.08 4.82 1.48
N LEU A 161 -4.83 5.80 2.36
CA LEU A 161 -5.53 7.08 2.31
C LEU A 161 -5.18 7.86 1.03
N TRP A 162 -3.91 7.85 0.64
CA TRP A 162 -3.46 8.41 -0.62
C TRP A 162 -4.10 7.70 -1.81
N PHE A 163 -4.18 6.36 -1.79
CA PHE A 163 -4.82 5.59 -2.86
C PHE A 163 -6.27 6.02 -3.08
N ILE A 164 -7.08 6.12 -2.01
CA ILE A 164 -8.47 6.58 -2.12
C ILE A 164 -8.51 8.03 -2.61
N LYS A 165 -7.79 8.93 -1.93
CA LYS A 165 -7.82 10.37 -2.23
C LYS A 165 -7.38 10.68 -3.66
N HIS A 166 -6.36 9.98 -4.16
CA HIS A 166 -5.79 10.23 -5.47
C HIS A 166 -6.62 9.61 -6.58
N ASN A 167 -7.08 8.37 -6.42
CA ASN A 167 -7.79 7.64 -7.47
C ASN A 167 -9.31 7.92 -7.49
N CYS A 168 -9.89 8.43 -6.40
CA CYS A 168 -11.32 8.74 -6.31
C CYS A 168 -11.60 10.25 -6.21
N LYS A 169 -10.61 11.12 -6.41
CA LYS A 169 -10.70 12.58 -6.18
C LYS A 169 -11.93 13.24 -6.81
N ASP A 170 -12.26 12.88 -8.05
CA ASP A 170 -13.35 13.49 -8.82
C ASP A 170 -14.75 12.94 -8.42
N LYS A 171 -14.78 11.94 -7.55
CA LYS A 171 -16.00 11.27 -7.05
C LYS A 171 -16.15 11.40 -5.54
N ALA A 172 -15.08 11.76 -4.83
CA ALA A 172 -15.00 11.91 -3.38
C ALA A 172 -15.73 13.12 -2.81
N GLN A 173 -16.34 13.98 -3.63
CA GLN A 173 -17.24 15.04 -3.12
C GLN A 173 -18.52 14.45 -2.51
N ASN A 174 -18.82 13.17 -2.76
CA ASN A 174 -20.02 12.47 -2.31
C ASN A 174 -19.73 11.21 -1.45
N LEU A 175 -18.47 11.00 -1.05
CA LEU A 175 -18.04 9.91 -0.14
C LEU A 175 -17.81 10.48 1.26
#